data_AF-A0A2M8A996-F1
#
_entry.id   AF-A0A2M8A996-F1
#
_cell.length_a   1.000
_cell.length_b   1.000
_cell.length_c   1.000
_cell.angle_alpha   90.00
_cell.angle_beta   90.00
_cell.angle_gamma   90.00
#
_symmetry.space_group_name_H-M   'P 1'
#
loop_
_entity.id
_entity.type
_entity.pdbx_description
1 polymer ?
#
loop_
_entity_poly.entity_id
_entity_poly.type
_entity_poly.pdbx_seq_one_letter_code
_entity_poly.pdbx_strand_id
1 'polypeptide(L)'
;MFEQKKQDLNFDDIRPYYDNEYQTVIKKLIEVDQLMKAIQMYLPELSQVEIKEILLSFHTIRDFQSKMVCRIIQSLINSSSEGFTYDGFQHLDKHTPYVLISNHRDIVSDSALVNFCLNINDYDTCEIAIGSNLLAKPWIKDLVRINKSFIVKRNIPKQELLEASKNLSTYINHTLKDKKQSIWIAQREGRAKDGCDKTNPGVLKMLGLCTDENLLEHLISLNITPVSISYELDPCDALKIPELLNKSEGKEYVKSEGEDEYSMILGVQGKKGHVHVQFGIPINEEIKQFSHIKNKNELLKNIADVIDREIYANYRLWNSNYVAYDLLNESTKYATNYTAESKQQFIDYMNKKLSNFTGNEKAKQLFLQMYANPLINCESVAVK
;
A
#
# COMPACT_ATOMS: atom_id res chain seq x y z
N MET A 1 -4.96 42.40 6.33
CA MET A 1 -4.79 42.00 4.91
C MET A 1 -3.36 41.48 4.79
N PHE A 2 -3.14 40.20 5.09
CA PHE A 2 -1.84 39.56 4.88
C PHE A 2 -1.92 38.88 3.53
N GLU A 3 -1.31 39.48 2.51
CA GLU A 3 -0.98 38.77 1.28
C GLU A 3 0.00 37.66 1.65
N GLN A 4 -0.50 36.42 1.73
CA GLN A 4 0.36 35.25 1.61
C GLN A 4 1.06 35.39 0.26
N LYS A 5 2.38 35.59 0.29
CA LYS A 5 3.24 35.34 -0.87
C LYS A 5 2.88 33.94 -1.37
N LYS A 6 2.17 33.85 -2.49
CA LYS A 6 2.12 32.62 -3.29
C LYS A 6 3.57 32.36 -3.70
N GLN A 7 4.27 31.56 -2.91
CA GLN A 7 5.48 30.91 -3.37
C GLN A 7 5.06 30.15 -4.63
N ASP A 8 5.75 30.34 -5.76
CA ASP A 8 5.49 29.56 -6.96
C ASP A 8 5.81 28.10 -6.61
N LEU A 9 4.77 27.37 -6.21
CA LEU A 9 4.85 25.97 -5.83
C LEU A 9 5.07 25.16 -7.10
N ASN A 10 6.34 24.84 -7.38
CA ASN A 10 6.70 23.93 -8.46
C ASN A 10 6.87 22.52 -7.90
N PHE A 11 5.97 21.63 -8.33
CA PHE A 11 5.97 20.21 -7.97
C PHE A 11 6.27 19.30 -9.17
N ASP A 12 6.71 19.83 -10.32
CA ASP A 12 6.85 19.09 -11.59
C ASP A 12 7.75 17.85 -11.48
N ASP A 13 8.68 17.85 -10.53
CA ASP A 13 9.59 16.76 -10.26
C ASP A 13 8.94 15.56 -9.54
N ILE A 14 7.85 15.79 -8.79
CA ILE A 14 7.17 14.76 -7.99
C ILE A 14 5.71 14.52 -8.34
N ARG A 15 4.96 15.49 -8.89
CA ARG A 15 3.51 15.36 -9.11
C ARG A 15 3.15 14.32 -10.18
N PRO A 16 1.92 13.77 -10.18
CA PRO A 16 1.35 13.06 -11.31
C PRO A 16 1.12 13.98 -12.50
N TYR A 17 0.80 13.38 -13.65
CA TYR A 17 0.36 14.12 -14.82
C TYR A 17 -1.04 14.70 -14.63
N TYR A 18 -1.36 15.73 -15.42
CA TYR A 18 -2.69 16.32 -15.55
C TYR A 18 -3.35 15.87 -16.87
N ASP A 19 -4.67 16.09 -17.00
CA ASP A 19 -5.44 15.67 -18.18
C ASP A 19 -4.90 16.27 -19.48
N ASN A 20 -4.42 17.52 -19.46
CA ASN A 20 -3.81 18.15 -20.64
C ASN A 20 -2.47 17.53 -21.05
N GLU A 21 -1.82 16.76 -20.17
CA GLU A 21 -0.58 16.02 -20.45
C GLU A 21 -0.87 14.59 -20.95
N TYR A 22 -2.08 14.06 -20.72
CA TYR A 22 -2.47 12.67 -20.99
C TYR A 22 -2.10 12.22 -22.41
N GLN A 23 -2.56 12.95 -23.42
CA GLN A 23 -2.37 12.60 -24.83
C GLN A 23 -0.89 12.56 -25.24
N THR A 24 -0.05 13.41 -24.65
CA THR A 24 1.39 13.43 -24.91
C THR A 24 2.08 12.21 -24.30
N VAL A 25 1.68 11.82 -23.10
CA VAL A 25 2.27 10.70 -22.37
C VAL A 25 1.81 9.36 -22.96
N ILE A 26 0.51 9.21 -23.24
CA ILE A 26 -0.03 7.93 -23.71
C ILE A 26 0.55 7.53 -25.08
N LYS A 27 0.78 8.50 -25.98
CA LYS A 27 1.43 8.26 -27.28
C LYS A 27 2.85 7.68 -27.15
N LYS A 28 3.56 7.96 -26.06
CA LYS A 28 4.85 7.34 -25.77
C LYS A 28 4.68 5.93 -25.19
N LEU A 29 3.74 5.77 -24.27
CA LEU A 29 3.50 4.50 -23.57
C LEU A 29 2.99 3.39 -24.51
N ILE A 30 2.17 3.72 -25.51
CA ILE A 30 1.68 2.73 -26.48
C ILE A 30 2.77 2.15 -27.39
N GLU A 31 3.91 2.82 -27.50
CA GLU A 31 5.08 2.32 -28.26
C GLU A 31 5.97 1.39 -27.43
N VAL A 32 5.64 1.17 -26.15
CA VAL A 32 6.37 0.24 -25.28
C VAL A 32 5.78 -1.16 -25.45
N ASP A 33 6.40 -1.97 -26.29
CA ASP A 33 5.97 -3.36 -26.58
C ASP A 33 5.78 -4.21 -25.31
N GLN A 34 6.69 -4.06 -24.32
CA GLN A 34 6.58 -4.79 -23.06
C GLN A 34 5.30 -4.44 -22.30
N LEU A 35 4.89 -3.16 -22.33
CA LEU A 35 3.67 -2.69 -21.69
C LEU A 35 2.44 -3.22 -22.43
N MET A 36 2.41 -3.14 -23.76
CA MET A 36 1.29 -3.64 -24.56
C MET A 36 1.09 -5.15 -24.38
N LYS A 37 2.17 -5.93 -24.37
CA LYS A 37 2.12 -7.37 -24.06
C LYS A 37 1.61 -7.63 -22.64
N ALA A 38 2.03 -6.83 -21.66
CA ALA A 38 1.56 -6.97 -20.28
C ALA A 38 0.06 -6.67 -20.15
N ILE A 39 -0.45 -5.63 -20.82
CA ILE A 39 -1.88 -5.32 -20.83
C ILE A 39 -2.66 -6.47 -21.51
N GLN A 40 -2.19 -6.93 -22.67
CA GLN A 40 -2.83 -8.03 -23.41
C GLN A 40 -2.86 -9.34 -22.63
N MET A 41 -1.87 -9.62 -21.78
CA MET A 41 -1.88 -10.80 -20.90
C MET A 41 -3.11 -10.81 -19.97
N TYR A 42 -3.55 -9.64 -19.51
CA TYR A 42 -4.73 -9.50 -18.65
C TYR A 42 -6.02 -9.22 -19.42
N LEU A 43 -5.93 -8.81 -20.69
CA LEU A 43 -7.05 -8.56 -21.60
C LEU A 43 -6.85 -9.37 -22.90
N PRO A 44 -6.84 -10.72 -22.84
CA PRO A 44 -6.51 -11.57 -23.98
C PRO A 44 -7.50 -11.48 -25.14
N GLU A 45 -8.70 -10.96 -24.89
CA GLU A 45 -9.73 -10.70 -25.88
C GLU A 45 -9.41 -9.50 -26.79
N LEU A 46 -8.44 -8.66 -26.44
CA LEU A 46 -8.02 -7.50 -27.23
C LEU A 46 -6.67 -7.75 -27.92
N SER A 47 -6.59 -7.38 -29.18
CA SER A 47 -5.32 -7.22 -29.89
C SER A 47 -4.56 -6.00 -29.36
N GLN A 48 -3.24 -5.96 -29.56
CA GLN A 48 -2.46 -4.78 -29.20
C GLN A 48 -2.91 -3.54 -29.97
N VAL A 49 -3.38 -3.68 -31.21
CA VAL A 49 -3.92 -2.55 -31.99
C VAL A 49 -5.16 -1.98 -31.31
N GLU A 50 -6.12 -2.82 -30.92
CA GLU A 50 -7.32 -2.39 -30.20
C GLU A 50 -6.98 -1.75 -28.85
N ILE A 51 -6.00 -2.30 -28.10
CA ILE A 51 -5.53 -1.69 -26.85
C ILE A 51 -5.00 -0.27 -27.11
N LYS A 52 -4.17 -0.08 -28.15
CA LYS A 52 -3.63 1.25 -28.50
C LYS A 52 -4.75 2.21 -28.89
N GLU A 53 -5.72 1.78 -29.69
CA GLU A 53 -6.87 2.59 -30.11
C GLU A 53 -7.72 3.02 -28.91
N ILE A 54 -8.02 2.08 -27.99
CA ILE A 54 -8.75 2.37 -26.75
C ILE A 54 -8.00 3.41 -25.91
N LEU A 55 -6.69 3.22 -25.69
CA LEU A 55 -5.88 4.15 -24.91
C LEU A 55 -5.84 5.55 -25.54
N LEU A 56 -5.74 5.64 -26.87
CA LEU A 56 -5.74 6.91 -27.59
C LEU A 56 -7.09 7.63 -27.55
N SER A 57 -8.19 6.89 -27.38
CA SER A 57 -9.55 7.44 -27.30
C SER A 57 -9.86 8.19 -26.00
N PHE A 58 -9.05 8.01 -24.95
CA PHE A 58 -9.28 8.66 -23.66
C PHE A 58 -8.78 10.10 -23.65
N HIS A 59 -9.51 10.99 -22.97
CA HIS A 59 -9.15 12.41 -22.87
C HIS A 59 -8.82 12.86 -21.45
N THR A 60 -9.12 12.02 -20.46
CA THR A 60 -8.88 12.30 -19.04
C THR A 60 -8.16 11.15 -18.37
N ILE A 61 -7.42 11.45 -17.30
CA ILE A 61 -6.81 10.44 -16.43
C ILE A 61 -7.89 9.57 -15.79
N ARG A 62 -9.06 10.14 -15.49
CA ARG A 62 -10.21 9.39 -15.00
C ARG A 62 -10.67 8.32 -15.99
N ASP A 63 -10.79 8.65 -17.27
CA ASP A 63 -11.14 7.65 -18.30
C ASP A 63 -10.12 6.51 -18.33
N PHE A 64 -8.83 6.84 -18.33
CA PHE A 64 -7.76 5.84 -18.30
C PHE A 64 -7.86 4.93 -17.07
N GLN A 65 -8.05 5.49 -15.87
CA GLN A 65 -8.16 4.70 -14.64
C GLN A 65 -9.43 3.85 -14.60
N SER A 66 -10.59 4.44 -14.89
CA SER A 66 -11.88 3.77 -14.78
C SER A 66 -12.11 2.73 -15.88
N LYS A 67 -11.67 2.99 -17.12
CA LYS A 67 -11.99 2.15 -18.30
C LYS A 67 -10.89 1.16 -18.67
N MET A 68 -9.63 1.45 -18.33
CA MET A 68 -8.50 0.55 -18.61
C MET A 68 -7.90 -0.04 -17.34
N VAL A 69 -7.42 0.80 -16.41
CA VAL A 69 -6.71 0.29 -15.22
C VAL A 69 -7.64 -0.60 -14.39
N CYS A 70 -8.88 -0.18 -14.10
CA CYS A 70 -9.82 -0.99 -13.34
C CYS A 70 -10.19 -2.31 -14.04
N ARG A 71 -10.25 -2.32 -15.38
CA ARG A 71 -10.48 -3.56 -16.16
C ARG A 71 -9.32 -4.54 -15.99
N ILE A 72 -8.08 -4.04 -16.02
CA ILE A 72 -6.87 -4.85 -15.76
C ILE A 72 -6.87 -5.37 -14.31
N ILE A 73 -7.18 -4.52 -13.33
CA ILE A 73 -7.23 -4.93 -11.92
C ILE A 73 -8.32 -5.99 -11.68
N GLN A 74 -9.49 -5.85 -12.30
CA GLN A 74 -10.53 -6.88 -12.23
C GLN A 74 -10.04 -8.23 -12.78
N SER A 75 -9.33 -8.22 -13.91
CA SER A 75 -8.73 -9.44 -14.49
C SER A 75 -7.65 -10.04 -13.58
N LEU A 76 -6.82 -9.19 -12.96
CA LEU A 76 -5.82 -9.60 -11.97
C LEU A 76 -6.48 -10.27 -10.76
N ILE A 77 -7.54 -9.67 -10.22
CA ILE A 77 -8.31 -10.25 -9.10
C ILE A 77 -8.82 -11.64 -9.49
N ASN A 78 -9.48 -11.76 -10.64
CA ASN A 78 -10.09 -13.01 -11.11
C ASN A 78 -9.06 -14.13 -11.36
N SER A 79 -7.84 -13.78 -11.77
CA SER A 79 -6.78 -14.75 -12.08
C SER A 79 -5.92 -15.14 -10.88
N SER A 80 -5.76 -14.23 -9.91
CA SER A 80 -4.79 -14.37 -8.81
C SER A 80 -5.42 -14.55 -7.42
N SER A 81 -6.72 -14.32 -7.26
CA SER A 81 -7.45 -14.49 -6.00
C SER A 81 -8.59 -15.48 -6.13
N GLU A 82 -8.94 -16.14 -5.02
CA GLU A 82 -10.10 -17.03 -4.89
C GLU A 82 -11.36 -16.28 -4.42
N GLY A 83 -11.20 -15.04 -3.97
CA GLY A 83 -12.29 -14.16 -3.61
C GLY A 83 -11.80 -12.80 -3.16
N PHE A 84 -12.43 -11.74 -3.68
CA PHE A 84 -12.14 -10.37 -3.32
C PHE A 84 -13.35 -9.72 -2.66
N THR A 85 -13.14 -9.10 -1.51
CA THR A 85 -14.19 -8.39 -0.77
C THR A 85 -13.67 -7.04 -0.28
N TYR A 86 -14.58 -6.09 -0.09
CA TYR A 86 -14.24 -4.79 0.47
C TYR A 86 -15.44 -4.23 1.25
N ASP A 87 -15.18 -3.38 2.24
CA ASP A 87 -16.21 -2.73 3.06
C ASP A 87 -15.63 -1.44 3.71
N GLY A 88 -16.48 -0.67 4.37
CA GLY A 88 -16.12 0.50 5.19
C GLY A 88 -16.04 1.81 4.43
N PHE A 89 -16.19 1.80 3.11
CA PHE A 89 -16.17 3.02 2.29
C PHE A 89 -17.35 3.97 2.60
N GLN A 90 -18.42 3.47 3.20
CA GLN A 90 -19.54 4.24 3.74
C GLN A 90 -19.14 5.23 4.84
N HIS A 91 -17.97 5.05 5.46
CA HIS A 91 -17.41 6.02 6.42
C HIS A 91 -16.76 7.23 5.72
N LEU A 92 -16.62 7.18 4.39
CA LEU A 92 -16.01 8.23 3.59
C LEU A 92 -17.09 9.05 2.87
N ASP A 93 -16.96 10.38 2.96
CA ASP A 93 -17.73 11.32 2.17
C ASP A 93 -17.07 11.55 0.81
N LYS A 94 -17.86 11.55 -0.26
CA LYS A 94 -17.36 11.65 -1.65
C LYS A 94 -16.69 12.98 -1.98
N HIS A 95 -16.96 14.03 -1.21
CA HIS A 95 -16.46 15.38 -1.45
C HIS A 95 -15.38 15.80 -0.46
N THR A 96 -15.02 14.90 0.45
CA THR A 96 -14.01 15.12 1.47
C THR A 96 -12.72 14.42 1.05
N PRO A 97 -11.57 15.13 0.99
CA PRO A 97 -10.28 14.51 0.76
C PRO A 97 -9.73 13.90 2.05
N TYR A 98 -9.12 12.73 1.89
CA TYR A 98 -8.56 11.92 2.99
C TYR A 98 -7.09 11.58 2.72
N VAL A 99 -6.30 11.44 3.78
CA VAL A 99 -5.05 10.67 3.75
C VAL A 99 -5.35 9.24 4.17
N LEU A 100 -5.47 8.35 3.20
CA LEU A 100 -5.65 6.93 3.41
C LEU A 100 -4.29 6.29 3.76
N ILE A 101 -4.16 5.80 4.99
CA ILE A 101 -2.95 5.14 5.48
C ILE A 101 -3.21 3.65 5.62
N SER A 102 -2.41 2.82 4.95
CA SER A 102 -2.60 1.36 4.99
C SER A 102 -1.38 0.59 5.47
N ASN A 103 -1.63 -0.63 5.97
CA ASN A 103 -0.59 -1.64 6.00
C ASN A 103 -0.13 -1.98 4.58
N HIS A 104 1.09 -2.49 4.45
CA HIS A 104 1.71 -2.68 3.14
C HIS A 104 2.28 -4.10 3.01
N ARG A 105 1.64 -4.91 2.18
CA ARG A 105 1.93 -6.34 1.99
C ARG A 105 2.41 -6.61 0.56
N ASP A 106 1.80 -5.98 -0.43
CA ASP A 106 2.18 -6.07 -1.83
C ASP A 106 2.64 -4.71 -2.40
N ILE A 107 3.73 -4.69 -3.17
CA ILE A 107 4.36 -3.44 -3.63
C ILE A 107 3.43 -2.68 -4.59
N VAL A 108 2.67 -3.38 -5.43
CA VAL A 108 1.87 -2.78 -6.52
C VAL A 108 0.38 -2.87 -6.20
N SER A 109 -0.07 -4.06 -5.81
CA SER A 109 -1.48 -4.42 -5.70
C SER A 109 -2.19 -3.64 -4.60
N ASP A 110 -1.53 -3.30 -3.49
CA ASP A 110 -2.16 -2.62 -2.36
C ASP A 110 -2.88 -1.32 -2.78
N SER A 111 -2.13 -0.39 -3.37
CA SER A 111 -2.66 0.88 -3.87
C SER A 111 -3.68 0.70 -5.01
N ALA A 112 -3.47 -0.31 -5.85
CA ALA A 112 -4.34 -0.60 -6.98
C ALA A 112 -5.70 -1.13 -6.53
N LEU A 113 -5.75 -2.01 -5.52
CA LEU A 113 -6.97 -2.53 -4.94
C LEU A 113 -7.76 -1.45 -4.19
N VAL A 114 -7.07 -0.57 -3.46
CA VAL A 114 -7.73 0.58 -2.81
C VAL A 114 -8.39 1.49 -3.85
N ASN A 115 -7.66 1.88 -4.89
CA ASN A 115 -8.23 2.72 -5.96
C ASN A 115 -9.30 2.00 -6.77
N PHE A 116 -9.17 0.69 -6.97
CA PHE A 116 -10.21 -0.12 -7.60
C PHE A 116 -11.51 -0.08 -6.79
N CYS A 117 -11.44 -0.28 -5.46
CA CYS A 117 -12.61 -0.17 -4.57
C CYS A 117 -13.25 1.21 -4.65
N LEU A 118 -12.46 2.28 -4.59
CA LEU A 118 -12.98 3.65 -4.70
C LEU A 118 -13.70 3.86 -6.04
N ASN A 119 -13.07 3.46 -7.14
CA ASN A 119 -13.60 3.66 -8.48
C ASN A 119 -14.93 2.93 -8.71
N ILE A 120 -15.04 1.66 -8.31
CA ILE A 120 -16.28 0.87 -8.53
C ILE A 120 -17.45 1.30 -7.64
N ASN A 121 -17.20 2.14 -6.62
CA ASN A 121 -18.24 2.73 -5.77
C ASN A 121 -18.47 4.23 -6.06
N ASP A 122 -18.03 4.69 -7.24
CA ASP A 122 -18.16 6.07 -7.72
C ASP A 122 -17.53 7.11 -6.77
N TYR A 123 -16.37 6.79 -6.18
CA TYR A 123 -15.47 7.74 -5.52
C TYR A 123 -14.31 8.10 -6.46
N ASP A 124 -13.72 9.27 -6.28
CA ASP A 124 -12.47 9.61 -6.96
C ASP A 124 -11.32 8.75 -6.42
N THR A 125 -10.49 8.23 -7.33
CA THR A 125 -9.27 7.48 -7.01
C THR A 125 -8.24 8.39 -6.36
N CYS A 126 -7.44 7.85 -5.43
CA CYS A 126 -6.38 8.56 -4.73
C CYS A 126 -5.14 8.82 -5.60
N GLU A 127 -4.38 9.86 -5.23
CA GLU A 127 -2.97 9.98 -5.61
C GLU A 127 -2.10 9.08 -4.75
N ILE A 128 -1.15 8.38 -5.38
CA ILE A 128 -0.41 7.27 -4.77
C ILE A 128 1.03 7.70 -4.47
N ALA A 129 1.46 7.62 -3.22
CA ALA A 129 2.86 7.82 -2.87
C ALA A 129 3.72 6.63 -3.36
N ILE A 130 4.70 6.89 -4.25
CA ILE A 130 5.62 5.85 -4.75
C ILE A 130 7.09 6.25 -4.57
N GLY A 131 7.93 5.32 -4.12
CA GLY A 131 9.37 5.55 -3.96
C GLY A 131 10.10 5.65 -5.28
N SER A 132 11.02 6.62 -5.42
CA SER A 132 11.83 6.81 -6.64
C SER A 132 12.73 5.62 -6.99
N ASN A 133 13.05 4.76 -6.01
CA ASN A 133 13.84 3.54 -6.21
C ASN A 133 13.15 2.51 -7.13
N LEU A 134 11.83 2.60 -7.34
CA LEU A 134 11.07 1.70 -8.22
C LEU A 134 10.97 2.22 -9.67
N LEU A 135 11.52 3.40 -9.95
CA LEU A 135 11.31 4.12 -11.21
C LEU A 135 12.54 4.10 -12.13
N ALA A 136 13.22 2.95 -12.19
CA ALA A 136 14.48 2.79 -12.93
C ALA A 136 14.32 3.01 -14.45
N LYS A 137 13.19 2.59 -15.04
CA LYS A 137 12.91 2.76 -16.47
C LYS A 137 12.05 4.00 -16.73
N PRO A 138 12.38 4.86 -17.71
CA PRO A 138 11.61 6.09 -18.00
C PRO A 138 10.12 5.84 -18.23
N TRP A 139 9.76 4.79 -18.97
CA TRP A 139 8.35 4.47 -19.23
C TRP A 139 7.59 4.02 -17.98
N ILE A 140 8.27 3.43 -16.98
CA ILE A 140 7.65 3.09 -15.68
C ILE A 140 7.30 4.38 -14.94
N LYS A 141 8.22 5.36 -14.93
CA LYS A 141 7.95 6.68 -14.36
C LYS A 141 6.74 7.33 -15.04
N ASP A 142 6.67 7.28 -16.36
CA ASP A 142 5.54 7.84 -17.10
C ASP A 142 4.23 7.12 -16.77
N LEU A 143 4.24 5.78 -16.70
CA LEU A 143 3.09 4.94 -16.40
C LEU A 143 2.53 5.16 -14.99
N VAL A 144 3.38 5.25 -13.96
CA VAL A 144 2.89 5.47 -12.60
C VAL A 144 2.35 6.90 -12.43
N ARG A 145 3.00 7.89 -13.06
CA ARG A 145 2.56 9.30 -12.98
C ARG A 145 1.26 9.54 -13.73
N ILE A 146 1.02 8.88 -14.86
CA ILE A 146 -0.27 8.98 -15.56
C ILE A 146 -1.37 8.26 -14.77
N ASN A 147 -1.00 7.28 -13.93
CA ASN A 147 -1.87 6.60 -12.98
C ASN A 147 -1.91 7.27 -11.59
N LYS A 148 -1.81 8.61 -11.53
CA LYS A 148 -1.90 9.42 -10.30
C LYS A 148 -0.82 9.18 -9.24
N SER A 149 0.31 8.52 -9.53
CA SER A 149 1.39 8.39 -8.55
C SER A 149 2.25 9.66 -8.46
N PHE A 150 2.54 10.08 -7.24
CA PHE A 150 3.52 11.12 -6.94
C PHE A 150 4.78 10.52 -6.29
N ILE A 151 5.92 11.15 -6.55
CA ILE A 151 7.23 10.55 -6.27
C ILE A 151 7.74 10.98 -4.90
N VAL A 152 8.01 9.99 -4.05
CA VAL A 152 8.77 10.12 -2.81
C VAL A 152 10.24 9.85 -3.15
N LYS A 153 11.08 10.88 -3.09
CA LYS A 153 12.53 10.76 -3.35
C LYS A 153 13.18 9.87 -2.28
N ARG A 154 13.83 8.79 -2.71
CA ARG A 154 14.57 7.85 -1.86
C ARG A 154 16.06 7.85 -2.19
N ASN A 155 16.88 7.42 -1.24
CA ASN A 155 18.35 7.32 -1.35
C ASN A 155 19.03 8.65 -1.71
N ILE A 156 18.47 9.77 -1.24
CA ILE A 156 19.04 11.10 -1.42
C ILE A 156 20.04 11.45 -0.32
N PRO A 157 21.00 12.36 -0.57
CA PRO A 157 21.94 12.82 0.44
C PRO A 157 21.22 13.35 1.69
N LYS A 158 21.79 13.09 2.89
CA LYS A 158 21.19 13.52 4.17
C LYS A 158 20.91 15.03 4.24
N GLN A 159 21.71 15.83 3.55
CA GLN A 159 21.56 17.29 3.49
C GLN A 159 20.29 17.72 2.73
N GLU A 160 19.85 16.94 1.76
CA GLU A 160 18.65 17.22 0.94
C GLU A 160 17.37 16.64 1.55
N LEU A 161 17.49 15.70 2.51
CA LEU A 161 16.36 14.96 3.05
C LEU A 161 15.27 15.84 3.66
N LEU A 162 15.67 16.89 4.40
CA LEU A 162 14.71 17.80 5.04
C LEU A 162 13.94 18.61 4.00
N GLU A 163 14.63 19.15 3.00
CA GLU A 163 14.02 19.95 1.94
C GLU A 163 13.08 19.08 1.08
N ALA A 164 13.53 17.89 0.68
CA ALA A 164 12.68 16.94 -0.04
C ALA A 164 11.44 16.52 0.77
N SER A 165 11.59 16.30 2.08
CA SER A 165 10.47 15.95 2.97
C SER A 165 9.50 17.11 3.16
N LYS A 166 10.00 18.35 3.23
CA LYS A 166 9.16 19.55 3.26
C LYS A 166 8.40 19.72 1.94
N ASN A 167 9.07 19.59 0.80
CA ASN A 167 8.41 19.68 -0.51
C ASN A 167 7.29 18.62 -0.65
N LEU A 168 7.57 17.38 -0.24
CA LEU A 168 6.58 16.31 -0.21
C LEU A 168 5.39 16.63 0.69
N SER A 169 5.65 17.12 1.90
CA SER A 169 4.61 17.54 2.85
C SER A 169 3.73 18.67 2.29
N THR A 170 4.35 19.67 1.66
CA THR A 170 3.65 20.79 1.03
C THR A 170 2.81 20.32 -0.15
N TYR A 171 3.34 19.40 -0.96
CA TYR A 171 2.60 18.79 -2.06
C TYR A 171 1.38 18.01 -1.59
N ILE A 172 1.53 17.18 -0.55
CA ILE A 172 0.42 16.42 0.05
C ILE A 172 -0.67 17.38 0.55
N ASN A 173 -0.28 18.46 1.24
CA ASN A 173 -1.23 19.46 1.70
C ASN A 173 -1.92 20.18 0.53
N HIS A 174 -1.19 20.56 -0.52
CA HIS A 174 -1.74 21.15 -1.74
C HIS A 174 -2.77 20.21 -2.42
N THR A 175 -2.45 18.93 -2.54
CA THR A 175 -3.35 17.92 -3.13
C THR A 175 -4.66 17.81 -2.33
N LEU A 176 -4.60 17.82 -1.00
CA LEU A 176 -5.80 17.74 -0.16
C LEU A 176 -6.59 19.06 -0.14
N LYS A 177 -5.92 20.20 0.03
CA LYS A 177 -6.57 21.48 0.31
C LYS A 177 -7.00 22.23 -0.95
N ASP A 178 -6.19 22.19 -1.99
CA ASP A 178 -6.42 22.95 -3.22
C ASP A 178 -7.03 22.05 -4.32
N LYS A 179 -6.43 20.88 -4.57
CA LYS A 179 -6.92 19.94 -5.59
C LYS A 179 -8.13 19.12 -5.14
N LYS A 180 -8.44 19.12 -3.84
CA LYS A 180 -9.53 18.34 -3.22
C LYS A 180 -9.47 16.84 -3.55
N GLN A 181 -8.25 16.30 -3.55
CA GLN A 181 -7.96 14.94 -3.99
C GLN A 181 -7.39 14.13 -2.81
N SER A 182 -7.93 12.93 -2.57
CA SER A 182 -7.41 12.01 -1.55
C SER A 182 -6.06 11.43 -1.94
N ILE A 183 -5.29 11.02 -0.94
CA ILE A 183 -3.96 10.41 -1.06
C ILE A 183 -3.95 9.04 -0.42
N TRP A 184 -3.26 8.10 -1.04
CA TRP A 184 -2.90 6.83 -0.44
C TRP A 184 -1.40 6.81 -0.11
N ILE A 185 -1.06 6.39 1.11
CA ILE A 185 0.32 6.21 1.56
C ILE A 185 0.43 4.99 2.48
N ALA A 186 1.52 4.22 2.37
CA ALA A 186 1.81 3.14 3.30
C ALA A 186 2.18 3.70 4.69
N GLN A 187 1.78 3.01 5.75
CA GLN A 187 2.03 3.39 7.14
C GLN A 187 3.52 3.42 7.53
N ARG A 188 4.39 2.85 6.70
CA ARG A 188 5.85 2.89 6.84
C ARG A 188 6.53 2.74 5.49
N GLU A 189 7.82 3.05 5.46
CA GLU A 189 8.66 2.76 4.31
C GLU A 189 8.85 1.24 4.16
N GLY A 190 8.44 0.72 3.00
CA GLY A 190 8.54 -0.70 2.66
C GLY A 190 7.45 -1.57 3.28
N ARG A 191 7.30 -2.77 2.71
CA ARG A 191 6.34 -3.78 3.16
C ARG A 191 6.79 -4.50 4.43
N ALA A 192 5.84 -4.99 5.21
CA ALA A 192 6.14 -5.84 6.36
C ALA A 192 6.78 -7.16 5.93
N LYS A 193 7.93 -7.49 6.53
CA LYS A 193 8.67 -8.73 6.26
C LYS A 193 8.18 -9.87 7.13
N ASP A 194 7.92 -9.57 8.39
CA ASP A 194 7.46 -10.48 9.43
C ASP A 194 5.93 -10.47 9.59
N GLY A 195 5.20 -9.75 8.73
CA GLY A 195 3.76 -9.61 8.85
C GLY A 195 3.27 -8.89 10.12
N CYS A 196 4.15 -8.18 10.83
CA CYS A 196 3.78 -7.28 11.90
C CYS A 196 3.66 -5.84 11.34
N ASP A 197 2.43 -5.37 11.19
CA ASP A 197 2.14 -4.09 10.54
C ASP A 197 2.19 -2.92 11.52
N LYS A 198 3.37 -2.33 11.78
CA LYS A 198 3.51 -1.16 12.66
C LYS A 198 3.66 0.17 11.91
N THR A 199 2.92 1.20 12.31
CA THR A 199 2.99 2.55 11.74
C THR A 199 4.29 3.23 12.18
N ASN A 200 4.99 3.86 11.24
CA ASN A 200 6.18 4.65 11.55
C ASN A 200 5.75 6.11 11.83
N PRO A 201 5.97 6.65 13.04
CA PRO A 201 5.65 8.05 13.36
C PRO A 201 6.33 9.07 12.44
N GLY A 202 7.42 8.67 11.76
CA GLY A 202 8.08 9.48 10.74
C GLY A 202 7.18 9.86 9.56
N VAL A 203 6.20 9.03 9.19
CA VAL A 203 5.21 9.37 8.15
C VAL A 203 4.35 10.53 8.62
N LEU A 204 3.82 10.46 9.85
CA LEU A 204 3.02 11.53 10.47
C LEU A 204 3.84 12.81 10.68
N LYS A 205 5.11 12.67 11.07
CA LYS A 205 6.04 13.79 11.17
C LYS A 205 6.20 14.48 9.82
N MET A 206 6.37 13.71 8.74
CA MET A 206 6.47 14.23 7.38
C MET A 206 5.20 14.97 6.97
N LEU A 207 4.01 14.43 7.26
CA LEU A 207 2.73 15.11 6.98
C LEU A 207 2.60 16.48 7.66
N GLY A 208 3.26 16.68 8.80
CA GLY A 208 3.27 17.94 9.55
C GLY A 208 4.42 18.91 9.23
N LEU A 209 5.31 18.61 8.26
CA LEU A 209 6.47 19.47 7.96
C LEU A 209 6.12 20.76 7.20
N CYS A 210 4.98 20.81 6.52
CA CYS A 210 4.54 21.97 5.74
C CYS A 210 3.81 23.04 6.57
N THR A 211 3.45 22.73 7.81
CA THR A 211 2.68 23.63 8.67
C THR A 211 3.55 24.25 9.75
N ASP A 212 3.33 25.56 9.99
CA ASP A 212 3.82 26.27 11.17
C ASP A 212 2.73 26.37 12.26
N GLU A 213 1.53 25.82 11.99
CA GLU A 213 0.39 25.82 12.91
C GLU A 213 0.50 24.70 13.97
N ASN A 214 -0.56 24.54 14.76
CA ASN A 214 -0.66 23.44 15.71
C ASN A 214 -0.66 22.10 14.97
N LEU A 215 0.35 21.27 15.24
CA LEU A 215 0.53 19.96 14.60
C LEU A 215 -0.70 19.05 14.73
N LEU A 216 -1.37 19.04 15.89
CA LEU A 216 -2.56 18.19 16.08
C LEU A 216 -3.72 18.69 15.21
N GLU A 217 -3.98 20.00 15.21
CA GLU A 217 -5.05 20.59 14.38
C GLU A 217 -4.80 20.34 12.89
N HIS A 218 -3.54 20.47 12.45
CA HIS A 218 -3.15 20.15 11.09
C HIS A 218 -3.42 18.69 10.75
N LEU A 219 -2.97 17.74 11.58
CA LEU A 219 -3.19 16.30 11.35
C LEU A 219 -4.68 15.91 11.36
N ILE A 220 -5.49 16.52 12.23
CA ILE A 220 -6.96 16.37 12.20
C ILE A 220 -7.51 16.85 10.85
N SER A 221 -7.01 17.96 10.34
CA SER A 221 -7.47 18.53 9.07
C SER A 221 -7.15 17.67 7.84
N LEU A 222 -6.26 16.67 7.96
CA LEU A 222 -5.91 15.74 6.88
C LEU A 222 -6.91 14.59 6.74
N ASN A 223 -7.85 14.43 7.67
CA ASN A 223 -8.81 13.32 7.71
C ASN A 223 -8.10 11.97 7.55
N ILE A 224 -7.08 11.72 8.38
CA ILE A 224 -6.32 10.47 8.31
C ILE A 224 -7.28 9.30 8.53
N THR A 225 -7.35 8.39 7.55
CA THR A 225 -8.24 7.24 7.59
C THR A 225 -7.46 5.96 7.37
N PRO A 226 -7.37 5.08 8.39
CA PRO A 226 -6.69 3.81 8.26
C PRO A 226 -7.41 2.88 7.27
N VAL A 227 -6.64 2.11 6.50
CA VAL A 227 -7.16 1.10 5.57
C VAL A 227 -6.41 -0.22 5.83
N SER A 228 -7.16 -1.29 6.05
CA SER A 228 -6.58 -2.62 6.26
C SER A 228 -6.68 -3.44 4.99
N ILE A 229 -5.54 -3.99 4.57
CA ILE A 229 -5.44 -4.86 3.41
C ILE A 229 -5.00 -6.24 3.90
N SER A 230 -5.90 -7.22 3.76
CA SER A 230 -5.73 -8.56 4.27
C SER A 230 -5.60 -9.53 3.11
N TYR A 231 -4.45 -10.20 3.02
CA TYR A 231 -4.18 -11.28 2.07
C TYR A 231 -4.16 -12.60 2.82
N GLU A 232 -4.86 -13.62 2.31
CA GLU A 232 -4.79 -14.98 2.86
C GLU A 232 -3.42 -15.59 2.65
N LEU A 233 -2.84 -15.38 1.46
CA LEU A 233 -1.51 -15.83 1.07
C LEU A 233 -0.71 -14.66 0.51
N ASP A 234 0.56 -14.59 0.88
CA ASP A 234 1.52 -13.63 0.34
C ASP A 234 2.36 -14.30 -0.75
N PRO A 235 2.20 -13.92 -2.04
CA PRO A 235 3.00 -14.46 -3.13
C PRO A 235 4.52 -14.37 -2.88
N CYS A 236 4.96 -13.33 -2.18
CA CYS A 236 6.35 -13.00 -1.91
C CYS A 236 6.86 -13.51 -0.54
N ASP A 237 6.11 -14.33 0.19
CA ASP A 237 6.49 -14.81 1.52
C ASP A 237 7.91 -15.41 1.59
N ALA A 238 8.23 -16.36 0.70
CA ALA A 238 9.53 -17.01 0.64
C ALA A 238 10.68 -16.03 0.37
N LEU A 239 10.41 -14.95 -0.38
CA LEU A 239 11.40 -13.91 -0.69
C LEU A 239 11.79 -13.07 0.54
N LYS A 240 10.98 -13.09 1.59
CA LYS A 240 11.24 -12.37 2.84
C LYS A 240 12.13 -13.16 3.81
N ILE A 241 12.22 -14.48 3.63
CA ILE A 241 12.93 -15.38 4.55
C ILE A 241 14.43 -15.08 4.65
N PRO A 242 15.19 -14.85 3.57
CA PRO A 242 16.61 -14.52 3.67
C PRO A 242 16.89 -13.27 4.51
N GLU A 243 16.09 -12.22 4.33
CA GLU A 243 16.21 -10.97 5.10
C GLU A 243 15.89 -11.21 6.57
N LEU A 244 14.82 -11.95 6.86
CA LEU A 244 14.42 -12.28 8.23
C LEU A 244 15.45 -13.16 8.95
N LEU A 245 16.07 -14.12 8.26
CA LEU A 245 17.15 -14.96 8.80
C LEU A 245 18.36 -14.11 9.18
N ASN A 246 18.86 -13.29 8.25
CA ASN A 246 19.99 -12.40 8.53
C ASN A 246 19.70 -11.46 9.70
N LYS A 247 18.52 -10.84 9.73
CA LYS A 247 18.10 -9.98 10.84
C LYS A 247 18.06 -10.73 12.18
N SER A 248 17.58 -11.98 12.18
CA SER A 248 17.55 -12.80 13.40
C SER A 248 18.94 -13.18 13.94
N GLU A 249 19.95 -13.13 13.07
CA GLU A 249 21.36 -13.38 13.41
C GLU A 249 22.15 -12.08 13.63
N GLY A 250 21.49 -10.91 13.60
CA GLY A 250 22.14 -9.61 13.73
C GLY A 250 23.00 -9.22 12.52
N LYS A 251 22.81 -9.87 11.37
CA LYS A 251 23.51 -9.60 10.11
C LYS A 251 22.72 -8.61 9.27
N GLU A 252 23.46 -7.75 8.56
CA GLU A 252 22.88 -6.87 7.55
C GLU A 252 22.48 -7.68 6.31
N TYR A 253 21.27 -7.42 5.80
CA TYR A 253 20.82 -7.98 4.54
C TYR A 253 20.99 -6.95 3.42
N VAL A 254 21.79 -7.28 2.42
CA VAL A 254 21.95 -6.49 1.21
C VAL A 254 21.09 -7.11 0.12
N LYS A 255 20.11 -6.34 -0.37
CA LYS A 255 19.24 -6.79 -1.46
C LYS A 255 20.04 -7.05 -2.73
N SER A 256 19.59 -8.04 -3.50
CA SER A 256 20.14 -8.27 -4.83
C SER A 256 19.58 -7.26 -5.83
N GLU A 257 20.33 -6.97 -6.89
CA GLU A 257 19.80 -6.20 -8.03
C GLU A 257 18.61 -6.95 -8.64
N GLY A 258 17.52 -6.24 -8.96
CA GLY A 258 16.32 -6.86 -9.54
C GLY A 258 15.34 -7.49 -8.52
N GLU A 259 15.66 -7.51 -7.23
CA GLU A 259 14.84 -8.19 -6.21
C GLU A 259 13.46 -7.54 -6.01
N ASP A 260 13.40 -6.20 -6.06
CA ASP A 260 12.15 -5.46 -5.95
C ASP A 260 11.31 -5.65 -7.23
N GLU A 261 11.93 -5.68 -8.41
CA GLU A 261 11.27 -5.97 -9.69
C GLU A 261 10.67 -7.37 -9.71
N TYR A 262 11.42 -8.37 -9.26
CA TYR A 262 10.92 -9.74 -9.14
C TYR A 262 9.76 -9.83 -8.15
N SER A 263 9.87 -9.12 -7.02
CA SER A 263 8.80 -9.03 -6.02
C SER A 263 7.54 -8.37 -6.57
N MET A 264 7.66 -7.33 -7.39
CA MET A 264 6.51 -6.69 -8.04
C MET A 264 5.81 -7.65 -9.00
N ILE A 265 6.56 -8.37 -9.84
CA ILE A 265 6.00 -9.34 -10.79
C ILE A 265 5.31 -10.48 -10.04
N LEU A 266 6.00 -11.07 -9.07
CA LEU A 266 5.46 -12.20 -8.29
C LEU A 266 4.25 -11.79 -7.45
N GLY A 267 4.28 -10.58 -6.87
CA GLY A 267 3.17 -10.00 -6.12
C GLY A 267 1.90 -9.86 -6.96
N VAL A 268 2.03 -9.32 -8.17
CA VAL A 268 0.94 -9.15 -9.13
C VAL A 268 0.40 -10.52 -9.61
N GLN A 269 1.27 -11.45 -10.01
CA GLN A 269 0.87 -12.69 -10.67
C GLN A 269 0.54 -13.85 -9.72
N GLY A 270 1.15 -13.87 -8.53
CA GLY A 270 1.06 -15.01 -7.63
C GLY A 270 -0.31 -15.15 -6.98
N LYS A 271 -0.61 -16.38 -6.55
CA LYS A 271 -1.86 -16.73 -5.87
C LYS A 271 -1.92 -16.09 -4.49
N LYS A 272 -3.03 -15.41 -4.21
CA LYS A 272 -3.27 -14.62 -3.00
C LYS A 272 -4.28 -15.25 -2.04
N GLY A 273 -4.93 -16.35 -2.46
CA GLY A 273 -6.12 -16.87 -1.80
C GLY A 273 -7.21 -15.78 -1.80
N HIS A 274 -7.85 -15.56 -0.68
CA HIS A 274 -8.80 -14.48 -0.48
C HIS A 274 -8.11 -13.16 -0.14
N VAL A 275 -8.68 -12.06 -0.64
CA VAL A 275 -8.20 -10.69 -0.37
C VAL A 275 -9.36 -9.83 0.13
N HIS A 276 -9.09 -9.03 1.15
CA HIS A 276 -10.05 -8.09 1.73
C HIS A 276 -9.45 -6.70 1.92
N VAL A 277 -10.21 -5.67 1.55
CA VAL A 277 -9.87 -4.26 1.79
C VAL A 277 -10.93 -3.64 2.70
N GLN A 278 -10.54 -3.27 3.92
CA GLN A 278 -11.41 -2.62 4.89
C GLN A 278 -11.01 -1.16 5.04
N PHE A 279 -11.91 -0.24 4.67
CA PHE A 279 -11.75 1.19 4.97
C PHE A 279 -12.20 1.45 6.41
N GLY A 280 -11.33 2.06 7.21
CA GLY A 280 -11.61 2.43 8.60
C GLY A 280 -12.42 3.72 8.72
N ILE A 281 -12.65 4.14 9.96
CA ILE A 281 -13.26 5.43 10.28
C ILE A 281 -12.14 6.49 10.37
N PRO A 282 -12.35 7.73 9.90
CA PRO A 282 -11.39 8.81 10.10
C PRO A 282 -11.06 9.00 11.59
N ILE A 283 -9.78 9.02 11.95
CA ILE A 283 -9.33 9.00 13.36
C ILE A 283 -9.51 10.35 14.08
N ASN A 284 -10.13 11.33 13.43
CA ASN A 284 -10.22 12.72 13.87
C ASN A 284 -10.74 12.84 15.31
N GLU A 285 -11.85 12.17 15.64
CA GLU A 285 -12.44 12.27 16.97
C GLU A 285 -11.54 11.67 18.06
N GLU A 286 -10.87 10.56 17.76
CA GLU A 286 -9.98 9.91 18.71
C GLU A 286 -8.72 10.73 18.96
N ILE A 287 -8.10 11.30 17.93
CA ILE A 287 -6.84 12.03 18.12
C ILE A 287 -7.06 13.43 18.75
N LYS A 288 -8.27 14.01 18.65
CA LYS A 288 -8.61 15.28 19.33
C LYS A 288 -8.35 15.22 20.84
N GLN A 289 -8.52 14.05 21.46
CA GLN A 289 -8.30 13.88 22.90
C GLN A 289 -6.83 14.10 23.31
N PHE A 290 -5.89 14.06 22.36
CA PHE A 290 -4.45 14.24 22.59
C PHE A 290 -4.01 15.72 22.67
N SER A 291 -4.93 16.68 22.71
CA SER A 291 -4.64 18.13 22.82
C SER A 291 -3.78 18.52 24.05
N HIS A 292 -3.81 17.69 25.09
CA HIS A 292 -2.99 17.83 26.29
C HIS A 292 -1.52 17.45 26.08
N ILE A 293 -1.20 16.61 25.09
CA ILE A 293 0.17 16.13 24.82
C ILE A 293 0.97 17.24 24.13
N LYS A 294 2.00 17.75 24.81
CA LYS A 294 2.86 18.84 24.28
C LYS A 294 4.11 18.34 23.57
N ASN A 295 4.60 17.15 23.92
CA ASN A 295 5.76 16.57 23.25
C ASN A 295 5.36 16.06 21.86
N LYS A 296 5.95 16.61 20.80
CA LYS A 296 5.63 16.24 19.40
C LYS A 296 5.86 14.75 19.11
N ASN A 297 6.94 14.16 19.62
CA ASN A 297 7.24 12.75 19.35
C ASN A 297 6.25 11.82 20.07
N GLU A 298 5.88 12.17 21.30
CA GLU A 298 4.85 11.45 22.05
C GLU A 298 3.48 11.55 21.37
N LEU A 299 3.09 12.74 20.90
CA LEU A 299 1.85 12.95 20.16
C LEU A 299 1.81 12.07 18.90
N LEU A 300 2.87 12.12 18.08
CA LEU A 300 2.96 11.33 16.85
C LEU A 300 2.96 9.82 17.12
N LYS A 301 3.58 9.37 18.21
CA LYS A 301 3.53 7.97 18.64
C LYS A 301 2.11 7.55 19.01
N ASN A 302 1.39 8.34 19.80
CA ASN A 302 0.01 8.04 20.18
C ASN A 302 -0.92 8.00 18.96
N ILE A 303 -0.76 8.92 18.01
CA ILE A 303 -1.54 8.90 16.75
C ILE A 303 -1.18 7.65 15.91
N ALA A 304 0.09 7.26 15.85
CA ALA A 304 0.50 6.03 15.17
C ALA A 304 -0.11 4.78 15.83
N ASP A 305 -0.15 4.75 17.16
CA ASP A 305 -0.77 3.65 17.93
C ASP A 305 -2.30 3.58 17.66
N VAL A 306 -2.98 4.72 17.44
CA VAL A 306 -4.38 4.75 16.99
C VAL A 306 -4.55 4.16 15.59
N ILE A 307 -3.69 4.54 14.63
CA ILE A 307 -3.73 3.98 13.27
C ILE A 307 -3.49 2.47 13.30
N ASP A 308 -2.50 2.00 14.06
CA ASP A 308 -2.22 0.58 14.24
C ASP A 308 -3.42 -0.14 14.85
N ARG A 309 -4.06 0.44 15.86
CA ARG A 309 -5.24 -0.14 16.50
C ARG A 309 -6.39 -0.34 15.52
N GLU A 310 -6.69 0.68 14.72
CA GLU A 310 -7.72 0.61 13.68
C GLU A 310 -7.36 -0.39 12.59
N ILE A 311 -6.09 -0.47 12.16
CA ILE A 311 -5.66 -1.46 11.15
C ILE A 311 -5.77 -2.89 11.68
N TYR A 312 -5.40 -3.11 12.94
CA TYR A 312 -5.48 -4.45 13.55
C TYR A 312 -6.92 -4.88 13.77
N ALA A 313 -7.78 -4.00 14.28
CA ALA A 313 -9.19 -4.32 14.53
C ALA A 313 -9.95 -4.63 13.23
N ASN A 314 -9.56 -3.98 12.13
CA ASN A 314 -10.17 -4.12 10.82
C ASN A 314 -9.51 -5.20 9.93
N TYR A 315 -8.47 -5.88 10.42
CA TYR A 315 -7.80 -6.91 9.64
C TYR A 315 -8.67 -8.17 9.55
N ARG A 316 -8.98 -8.61 8.33
CA ARG A 316 -9.70 -9.87 8.11
C ARG A 316 -8.74 -11.06 8.25
N LEU A 317 -8.96 -11.84 9.30
CA LEU A 317 -8.20 -13.07 9.56
C LEU A 317 -8.70 -14.23 8.71
N TRP A 318 -7.76 -15.02 8.22
CA TRP A 318 -8.00 -16.23 7.43
C TRP A 318 -7.55 -17.48 8.20
N ASN A 319 -7.97 -18.66 7.73
CA ASN A 319 -7.55 -19.95 8.30
C ASN A 319 -6.03 -20.07 8.43
N SER A 320 -5.26 -19.54 7.46
CA SER A 320 -3.80 -19.54 7.42
C SER A 320 -3.20 -18.84 8.64
N ASN A 321 -3.82 -17.77 9.13
CA ASN A 321 -3.35 -17.04 10.32
C ASN A 321 -3.50 -17.90 11.59
N TYR A 322 -4.65 -18.54 11.75
CA TYR A 322 -4.93 -19.41 12.90
C TYR A 322 -4.08 -20.68 12.88
N VAL A 323 -3.96 -21.34 11.72
CA VAL A 323 -3.10 -22.52 11.54
C VAL A 323 -1.65 -22.17 11.84
N ALA A 324 -1.15 -21.04 11.31
CA ALA A 324 0.22 -20.62 11.54
C ALA A 324 0.51 -20.36 13.02
N TYR A 325 -0.42 -19.74 13.75
CA TYR A 325 -0.29 -19.53 15.19
C TYR A 325 -0.20 -20.85 15.95
N ASP A 326 -1.13 -21.78 15.70
CA ASP A 326 -1.19 -23.05 16.42
C ASP A 326 0.04 -23.94 16.10
N LEU A 327 0.54 -23.91 14.86
CA LEU A 327 1.78 -24.59 14.50
C LEU A 327 3.02 -23.96 15.14
N LEU A 328 3.07 -22.62 15.25
CA LEU A 328 4.20 -21.90 15.83
C LEU A 328 4.33 -22.12 17.34
N ASN A 329 3.19 -22.21 18.04
CA ASN A 329 3.13 -22.31 19.51
C ASN A 329 2.88 -23.74 20.01
N GLU A 330 2.87 -24.73 19.11
CA GLU A 330 2.53 -26.13 19.44
C GLU A 330 1.18 -26.24 20.17
N SER A 331 0.19 -25.44 19.76
CA SER A 331 -1.11 -25.30 20.41
C SER A 331 -2.27 -25.76 19.53
N THR A 332 -3.47 -25.81 20.13
CA THR A 332 -4.76 -26.04 19.47
C THR A 332 -5.77 -24.95 19.83
N LYS A 333 -5.28 -23.77 20.21
CA LYS A 333 -6.09 -22.64 20.72
C LYS A 333 -7.16 -22.22 19.70
N TYR A 334 -6.85 -22.33 18.41
CA TYR A 334 -7.73 -21.89 17.31
C TYR A 334 -8.18 -23.04 16.42
N ALA A 335 -8.18 -24.28 16.93
CA ALA A 335 -8.60 -25.45 16.17
C ALA A 335 -10.06 -25.38 15.66
N THR A 336 -10.90 -24.50 16.21
CA THR A 336 -12.27 -24.23 15.73
C THR A 336 -12.33 -23.31 14.52
N ASN A 337 -11.24 -22.61 14.19
CA ASN A 337 -11.18 -21.61 13.12
C ASN A 337 -10.64 -22.18 11.80
N TYR A 338 -10.30 -23.46 11.76
CA TYR A 338 -9.80 -24.14 10.57
C TYR A 338 -10.20 -25.63 10.58
N THR A 339 -10.20 -26.27 9.41
CA THR A 339 -10.41 -27.71 9.28
C THR A 339 -9.08 -28.46 9.20
N ALA A 340 -9.11 -29.79 9.40
CA ALA A 340 -7.92 -30.62 9.19
C ALA A 340 -7.38 -30.50 7.75
N GLU A 341 -8.28 -30.36 6.77
CA GLU A 341 -7.94 -30.15 5.37
C GLU A 341 -7.26 -28.81 5.14
N SER A 342 -7.83 -27.69 5.61
CA SER A 342 -7.20 -26.37 5.43
C SER A 342 -5.86 -26.26 6.17
N LYS A 343 -5.73 -26.93 7.32
CA LYS A 343 -4.45 -27.05 8.02
C LYS A 343 -3.41 -27.77 7.15
N GLN A 344 -3.78 -28.89 6.52
CA GLN A 344 -2.87 -29.62 5.65
C GLN A 344 -2.51 -28.81 4.40
N GLN A 345 -3.47 -28.14 3.77
CA GLN A 345 -3.23 -27.25 2.61
C GLN A 345 -2.22 -26.16 2.93
N PHE A 346 -2.33 -25.51 4.09
CA PHE A 346 -1.36 -24.50 4.52
C PHE A 346 0.03 -25.09 4.80
N ILE A 347 0.11 -26.27 5.41
CA ILE A 347 1.38 -26.98 5.62
C ILE A 347 2.05 -27.30 4.28
N ASP A 348 1.29 -27.81 3.31
CA ASP A 348 1.80 -28.13 1.97
C ASP A 348 2.27 -26.88 1.23
N TYR A 349 1.50 -25.79 1.33
CA TYR A 349 1.88 -24.47 0.81
C TYR A 349 3.19 -23.97 1.42
N MET A 350 3.31 -23.99 2.75
CA MET A 350 4.53 -23.60 3.47
C MET A 350 5.72 -24.46 3.03
N ASN A 351 5.57 -25.78 3.00
CA ASN A 351 6.65 -26.70 2.60
C ASN A 351 7.10 -26.43 1.16
N LYS A 352 6.16 -26.15 0.25
CA LYS A 352 6.47 -25.75 -1.13
C LYS A 352 7.24 -24.43 -1.18
N LYS A 353 6.80 -23.41 -0.44
CA LYS A 353 7.47 -22.10 -0.39
C LYS A 353 8.86 -22.18 0.26
N LEU A 354 9.06 -23.10 1.19
CA LEU A 354 10.31 -23.31 1.90
C LEU A 354 11.18 -24.42 1.30
N SER A 355 10.95 -24.87 0.07
CA SER A 355 11.73 -25.96 -0.55
C SER A 355 13.24 -25.68 -0.55
N ASN A 356 13.63 -24.42 -0.76
CA ASN A 356 15.03 -23.98 -0.75
C ASN A 356 15.63 -23.82 0.67
N PHE A 357 14.82 -24.01 1.71
CA PHE A 357 15.19 -23.92 3.12
C PHE A 357 14.95 -25.24 3.86
N THR A 358 14.91 -26.37 3.12
CA THR A 358 14.65 -27.70 3.69
C THR A 358 15.62 -28.00 4.84
N GLY A 359 15.07 -28.38 6.00
CA GLY A 359 15.84 -28.65 7.24
C GLY A 359 16.19 -27.42 8.08
N ASN A 360 15.83 -26.20 7.65
CA ASN A 360 16.04 -24.98 8.41
C ASN A 360 14.82 -24.66 9.29
N GLU A 361 14.84 -25.09 10.54
CA GLU A 361 13.75 -24.84 11.50
C GLU A 361 13.51 -23.35 11.76
N LYS A 362 14.57 -22.52 11.69
CA LYS A 362 14.41 -21.07 11.88
C LYS A 362 13.63 -20.43 10.74
N ALA A 363 13.87 -20.86 9.50
CA ALA A 363 13.11 -20.41 8.33
C ALA A 363 11.62 -20.78 8.46
N LYS A 364 11.32 -21.99 8.93
CA LYS A 364 9.96 -22.44 9.22
C LYS A 364 9.29 -21.59 10.31
N GLN A 365 9.98 -21.34 11.42
CA GLN A 365 9.47 -20.47 12.49
C GLN A 365 9.18 -19.04 11.98
N LEU A 366 10.10 -18.45 11.20
CA LEU A 366 9.92 -17.12 10.63
C LEU A 366 8.76 -17.05 9.64
N PHE A 367 8.57 -18.10 8.83
CA PHE A 367 7.43 -18.22 7.93
C PHE A 367 6.11 -18.28 8.71
N LEU A 368 6.01 -19.15 9.72
CA LEU A 368 4.84 -19.25 10.57
C LEU A 368 4.54 -17.94 11.31
N GLN A 369 5.58 -17.27 11.85
CA GLN A 369 5.45 -15.97 12.49
C GLN A 369 4.84 -14.92 11.55
N MET A 370 5.21 -14.94 10.27
CA MET A 370 4.69 -14.01 9.25
C MET A 370 3.17 -14.07 9.11
N TYR A 371 2.61 -15.29 9.19
CA TYR A 371 1.17 -15.55 9.10
C TYR A 371 0.48 -15.47 10.47
N ALA A 372 1.17 -15.74 11.58
CA ALA A 372 0.61 -15.63 12.93
C ALA A 372 0.51 -14.17 13.43
N ASN A 373 1.40 -13.28 13.00
CA ASN A 373 1.45 -11.89 13.48
C ASN A 373 0.17 -11.08 13.26
N PRO A 374 -0.55 -11.19 12.12
CA PRO A 374 -1.87 -10.56 11.98
C PRO A 374 -2.84 -10.93 13.11
N LEU A 375 -2.91 -12.21 13.48
CA LEU A 375 -3.77 -12.68 14.57
C LEU A 375 -3.30 -12.13 15.93
N ILE A 376 -2.00 -12.17 16.21
CA ILE A 376 -1.42 -11.63 17.44
C ILE A 376 -1.73 -10.13 17.58
N ASN A 377 -1.61 -9.39 16.48
CA ASN A 377 -1.94 -7.97 16.43
C ASN A 377 -3.43 -7.72 16.70
N CYS A 378 -4.34 -8.48 16.09
CA CYS A 378 -5.78 -8.40 16.35
C CYS A 378 -6.11 -8.66 17.83
N GLU A 379 -5.51 -9.69 18.44
CA GLU A 379 -5.71 -9.98 19.87
C GLU A 379 -5.22 -8.84 20.78
N SER A 380 -4.13 -8.17 20.40
CA SER A 380 -3.55 -7.09 21.22
C SER A 380 -4.46 -5.88 21.40
N VAL A 381 -5.46 -5.72 20.51
CA VAL A 381 -6.40 -4.60 20.52
C VAL A 381 -7.81 -4.99 20.92
N ALA A 382 -8.18 -6.28 20.82
CA ALA A 382 -9.47 -6.80 21.28
C ALA A 382 -9.62 -6.85 22.81
N VAL A 383 -8.51 -6.73 23.56
CA VAL A 383 -8.45 -6.82 25.03
C VAL A 383 -8.57 -5.43 25.72
N LYS A 384 -8.87 -4.37 24.96
CA LYS A 384 -9.16 -3.02 25.48
C LYS A 384 -10.61 -2.66 25.24
#